data_AF-A0A7Y7NE47-F1
#
_entry.id   AF-A0A7Y7NE47-F1
#
_cell.length_a   1.000
_cell.length_b   1.000
_cell.length_c   1.000
_cell.angle_alpha   90.00
_cell.angle_beta   90.00
_cell.angle_gamma   90.00
#
_symmetry.space_group_name_H-M   'P 1'
#
loop_
_entity.id
_entity.type
_entity.pdbx_description
1 polymer ?
#
loop_
_entity_poly.entity_id
_entity_poly.type
_entity_poly.pdbx_seq_one_letter_code
_entity_poly.pdbx_strand_id
1 'polypeptide(L)'
;MPGSSIKVVPIGDKICRPFLLDVMVFSPESGYKFKVVVERSCSPEADPVWKLVFDLFRVMTDREVQVVHVSFTAGTPVEQKAIQRMASVGVKPTQATILVDEVHPAAKAIEGVNKPTLQQKQQLHDSMSKVVNVDV
;
A
#
# COMPACT_ATOMS: atom_id res chain seq x y z
N MET A 1 -11.63 20.24 -26.88
CA MET A 1 -10.36 19.48 -26.98
C MET A 1 -9.76 19.46 -25.58
N PRO A 2 -9.50 18.30 -24.95
CA PRO A 2 -8.84 18.28 -23.65
C PRO A 2 -7.42 18.83 -23.83
N GLY A 3 -7.13 19.97 -23.21
CA GLY A 3 -5.84 20.62 -23.28
C GLY A 3 -4.80 19.75 -22.60
N SER A 4 -3.92 19.14 -23.38
CA SER A 4 -2.76 18.41 -22.86
C SER A 4 -1.91 19.39 -22.04
N SER A 5 -1.78 19.16 -20.74
CA SER A 5 -0.90 19.92 -19.87
C SER A 5 0.50 19.30 -19.91
N ILE A 6 1.52 20.13 -20.15
CA ILE A 6 2.92 19.74 -20.05
C ILE A 6 3.48 20.28 -18.73
N LYS A 7 3.96 19.39 -17.86
CA LYS A 7 4.68 19.76 -16.63
C LYS A 7 6.17 19.53 -16.86
N VAL A 8 6.85 20.55 -17.37
CA VAL A 8 8.32 20.56 -17.48
C VAL A 8 8.86 21.03 -16.14
N VAL A 9 9.41 20.09 -15.35
CA VAL A 9 10.17 20.43 -14.15
C VAL A 9 11.63 20.54 -14.60
N PRO A 10 12.27 21.72 -14.52
CA PRO A 10 13.71 21.84 -14.75
C PRO A 10 14.41 20.83 -13.83
N ILE A 11 15.25 19.97 -14.40
CA ILE A 11 16.04 19.02 -13.62
C ILE A 11 17.02 19.85 -12.79
N GLY A 12 16.67 20.15 -11.53
CA GLY A 12 17.69 20.16 -10.48
C GLY A 12 18.23 18.73 -10.32
N ASP A 13 19.38 18.53 -9.68
CA ASP A 13 20.16 17.28 -9.64
C ASP A 13 19.41 15.96 -9.27
N LYS A 14 18.12 16.02 -8.92
CA LYS A 14 17.25 14.89 -8.56
C LYS A 14 16.20 14.59 -9.63
N ILE A 15 16.23 13.38 -10.17
CA ILE A 15 15.18 12.81 -11.03
C ILE A 15 14.38 11.78 -10.23
N CYS A 16 13.07 12.01 -10.08
CA CYS A 16 12.14 11.02 -9.51
C CYS A 16 11.18 10.52 -10.58
N ARG A 17 11.08 9.18 -10.72
CA ARG A 17 10.12 8.52 -11.60
C ARG A 17 9.15 7.71 -10.76
N PRO A 18 7.84 8.00 -10.82
CA PRO A 18 6.86 7.25 -10.05
C PRO A 18 6.64 5.86 -10.66
N PHE A 19 6.32 4.88 -9.81
CA PHE A 19 5.91 3.54 -10.25
C PHE A 19 4.97 2.91 -9.23
N LEU A 20 4.20 1.93 -9.72
CA LEU A 20 3.41 1.00 -8.92
C LEU A 20 3.97 -0.39 -9.15
N LEU A 21 4.20 -1.13 -8.07
CA LEU A 21 4.70 -2.50 -8.14
C LEU A 21 3.80 -3.41 -7.29
N ASP A 22 3.08 -4.31 -7.94
CA ASP A 22 2.37 -5.38 -7.25
C ASP A 22 3.40 -6.39 -6.73
N VAL A 23 3.63 -6.38 -5.42
CA VAL A 23 4.72 -7.16 -4.80
C VAL A 23 4.28 -8.59 -4.50
N MET A 24 3.06 -8.75 -3.98
CA MET A 24 2.50 -10.07 -3.68
C MET A 24 0.98 -10.06 -3.71
N VAL A 25 0.43 -11.25 -3.94
CA VAL A 25 -1.00 -11.54 -3.96
C VAL A 25 -1.26 -12.72 -3.01
N PHE A 26 -2.12 -12.51 -2.02
CA PHE A 26 -2.44 -13.52 -1.01
C PHE A 26 -3.92 -13.92 -1.10
N SER A 27 -4.21 -15.16 -0.73
CA SER A 27 -5.58 -15.68 -0.54
C SER A 27 -5.68 -16.24 0.87
N PRO A 28 -5.92 -15.39 1.89
CA PRO A 28 -5.87 -15.80 3.29
C PRO A 28 -7.02 -16.72 3.69
N GLU A 29 -8.17 -16.59 3.04
CA GLU A 29 -9.37 -17.40 3.29
C GLU A 29 -10.19 -17.55 2.01
N SER A 30 -11.10 -18.54 1.98
CA SER A 30 -11.94 -18.79 0.82
C SER A 30 -12.83 -17.57 0.50
N GLY A 31 -12.81 -17.14 -0.77
CA GLY A 31 -13.60 -16.01 -1.25
C GLY A 31 -12.97 -14.64 -1.04
N TYR A 32 -11.76 -14.54 -0.47
CA TYR A 32 -11.01 -13.29 -0.33
C TYR A 32 -9.60 -13.41 -0.88
N LYS A 33 -9.13 -12.30 -1.44
CA LYS A 33 -7.79 -12.14 -1.98
C LYS A 33 -7.33 -10.74 -1.67
N PHE A 34 -6.09 -10.55 -1.25
CA PHE A 34 -5.53 -9.20 -1.12
C PHE A 34 -4.24 -9.05 -1.90
N LYS A 35 -3.99 -7.83 -2.35
CA LYS A 35 -2.76 -7.44 -3.03
C LYS A 35 -1.99 -6.46 -2.17
N VAL A 36 -0.68 -6.62 -2.18
CA VAL A 36 0.25 -5.67 -1.57
C VAL A 36 0.99 -4.98 -2.71
N VAL A 37 0.77 -3.66 -2.83
CA VAL A 37 1.34 -2.83 -3.88
C VAL A 37 2.27 -1.82 -3.25
N VAL A 38 3.48 -1.69 -3.78
CA VAL A 38 4.40 -0.63 -3.40
C VAL A 38 4.29 0.49 -4.42
N GLU A 39 3.94 1.68 -3.96
CA GLU A 39 3.90 2.89 -4.76
C GLU A 39 5.10 3.77 -4.43
N ARG A 40 5.85 4.14 -5.46
CA ARG A 40 6.74 5.29 -5.41
C ARG A 40 6.06 6.43 -6.13
N SER A 41 5.72 7.48 -5.39
CA SER A 41 5.24 8.75 -5.92
C SER A 41 6.34 9.81 -5.83
N CYS A 42 6.17 10.95 -6.49
CA CYS A 42 7.16 12.03 -6.51
C CYS A 42 6.51 13.33 -6.05
N SER A 43 7.17 14.05 -5.13
CA SER A 43 6.74 15.39 -4.73
C SER A 43 6.95 16.42 -5.84
N PRO A 44 6.38 17.63 -5.74
CA PRO A 44 6.68 18.73 -6.66
C PRO A 44 8.18 19.06 -6.77
N GLU A 45 8.95 18.80 -5.71
CA GLU A 45 10.40 19.01 -5.58
C GLU A 45 11.23 17.81 -6.07
N ALA A 46 10.58 16.80 -6.68
CA ALA A 46 11.19 15.56 -7.14
C ALA A 46 11.79 14.67 -6.03
N ASP A 47 11.31 14.79 -4.80
CA ASP A 47 11.65 13.86 -3.73
C ASP A 47 10.75 12.61 -3.79
N PRO A 48 11.30 11.40 -3.57
CA PRO A 48 10.53 10.16 -3.60
C PRO A 48 9.65 10.00 -2.36
N VAL A 49 8.37 9.74 -2.57
CA VAL A 49 7.39 9.44 -1.53
C VAL A 49 6.95 7.99 -1.66
N TRP A 50 7.29 7.19 -0.66
CA TRP A 50 7.00 5.75 -0.64
C TRP A 50 5.68 5.47 0.06
N LYS A 51 4.83 4.66 -0.56
CA LYS A 51 3.59 4.18 0.02
C LYS A 51 3.49 2.66 -0.10
N LEU A 52 2.90 2.06 0.92
CA LEU A 52 2.51 0.67 0.95
C LEU A 52 0.99 0.62 0.84
N VAL A 53 0.50 -0.02 -0.20
CA VAL A 53 -0.91 -0.15 -0.51
C VAL A 53 -1.34 -1.59 -0.23
N PHE A 54 -2.47 -1.73 0.45
CA PHE A 54 -3.15 -3.00 0.69
C PHE A 54 -4.53 -2.92 0.07
N ASP A 55 -4.78 -3.77 -0.92
CA ASP A 55 -6.07 -3.86 -1.59
C ASP A 55 -6.72 -5.20 -1.28
N LEU A 56 -7.88 -5.16 -0.62
CA LEU A 56 -8.70 -6.34 -0.38
C LEU A 56 -9.71 -6.51 -1.51
N PHE A 57 -9.76 -7.71 -2.06
CA PHE A 57 -10.70 -8.14 -3.07
C PHE A 57 -11.58 -9.27 -2.51
N ARG A 58 -12.85 -9.20 -2.84
CA ARG A 58 -13.80 -10.30 -2.67
C ARG A 58 -13.91 -11.06 -3.98
N VAL A 59 -13.62 -12.34 -3.95
CA VAL A 59 -13.68 -13.25 -5.10
C VAL A 59 -15.11 -13.78 -5.19
N MET A 60 -15.82 -13.38 -6.24
CA MET A 60 -17.11 -13.94 -6.63
C MET A 60 -16.93 -14.93 -7.79
N THR A 61 -17.97 -15.69 -8.10
CA THR A 61 -17.95 -16.76 -9.10
C THR A 61 -17.45 -16.32 -10.48
N ASP A 62 -17.65 -15.06 -10.84
CA ASP A 62 -17.35 -14.49 -12.16
C ASP A 62 -16.41 -13.27 -12.14
N ARG A 63 -16.07 -12.73 -10.96
CA ARG A 63 -15.27 -11.50 -10.84
C ARG A 63 -14.61 -11.29 -9.48
N GLU A 64 -13.49 -10.57 -9.48
CA GLU A 64 -12.87 -10.02 -8.27
C GLU A 64 -13.35 -8.58 -8.07
N VAL A 65 -13.95 -8.27 -6.92
CA VAL A 65 -14.39 -6.90 -6.58
C VAL A 65 -13.49 -6.35 -5.49
N GLN A 66 -12.82 -5.23 -5.74
CA GLN A 66 -12.07 -4.52 -4.71
C GLN A 66 -13.05 -3.95 -3.68
N VAL A 67 -12.91 -4.38 -2.43
CA VAL A 67 -13.79 -4.00 -1.33
C VAL A 67 -13.14 -3.01 -0.38
N VAL A 68 -11.81 -3.03 -0.26
CA VAL A 68 -11.06 -2.10 0.60
C VAL A 68 -9.76 -1.71 -0.09
N HIS A 69 -9.44 -0.41 -0.03
CA HIS A 69 -8.16 0.17 -0.46
C HIS A 69 -7.54 0.89 0.73
N VAL A 70 -6.37 0.46 1.17
CA VAL A 70 -5.61 1.10 2.24
C VAL A 70 -4.29 1.58 1.68
N SER A 71 -4.04 2.90 1.70
CA SER A 71 -2.77 3.50 1.28
C SER A 71 -2.04 4.04 2.51
N PHE A 72 -0.98 3.37 2.92
CA PHE A 72 -0.08 3.81 3.99
C PHE A 72 1.10 4.59 3.40
N THR A 73 1.24 5.87 3.74
CA THR A 73 2.39 6.69 3.32
C THR A 73 3.45 6.69 4.41
N ALA A 74 4.69 6.36 4.07
CA ALA A 74 5.79 6.38 5.05
C ALA A 74 6.07 7.80 5.55
N GLY A 75 6.06 7.97 6.87
CA GLY A 75 6.36 9.24 7.55
C GLY A 75 7.80 9.33 8.03
N THR A 76 8.50 8.19 8.20
CA THR A 76 9.86 8.16 8.74
C THR A 76 10.88 7.57 7.75
N PRO A 77 12.19 7.90 7.88
CA PRO A 77 13.24 7.29 7.05
C PRO A 77 13.30 5.77 7.16
N VAL A 78 12.93 5.24 8.33
CA VAL A 78 12.87 3.81 8.61
C VAL A 78 11.78 3.15 7.76
N GLU A 79 10.56 3.69 7.79
CA GLU A 79 9.43 3.18 7.00
C GLU A 79 9.70 3.29 5.50
N GLN A 80 10.28 4.40 5.04
CA GLN A 80 10.66 4.57 3.64
C GLN A 80 11.63 3.49 3.17
N LYS A 81 12.66 3.20 3.97
CA LYS A 81 13.65 2.17 3.66
C LYS A 81 13.04 0.77 3.66
N ALA A 82 12.10 0.50 4.55
CA ALA A 82 11.39 -0.77 4.59
C ALA A 82 10.53 -0.99 3.34
N ILE A 83 9.72 0.01 2.94
CA ILE A 83 8.91 -0.05 1.72
C ILE A 83 9.80 -0.17 0.48
N GLN A 84 10.91 0.56 0.43
CA GLN A 84 11.89 0.44 -0.65
C GLN A 84 12.49 -0.97 -0.72
N ARG A 85 12.79 -1.59 0.43
CA ARG A 85 13.25 -2.99 0.46
C ARG A 85 12.18 -3.92 -0.07
N MET A 86 10.91 -3.75 0.31
CA MET A 86 9.81 -4.57 -0.20
C MET A 86 9.70 -4.49 -1.74
N ALA A 87 9.95 -3.33 -2.33
CA ALA A 87 9.99 -3.20 -3.79
C ALA A 87 11.14 -3.97 -4.45
N SER A 88 12.28 -4.12 -3.77
CA SER A 88 13.47 -4.78 -4.32
C SER A 88 13.54 -6.28 -4.06
N VAL A 89 13.11 -6.73 -2.88
CA VAL A 89 13.28 -8.12 -2.42
C VAL A 89 11.96 -8.85 -2.19
N GLY A 90 10.82 -8.19 -2.37
CA GLY A 90 9.51 -8.75 -2.07
C GLY A 90 9.10 -8.60 -0.60
N VAL A 91 7.93 -9.15 -0.26
CA VAL A 91 7.43 -9.22 1.11
C VAL A 91 8.10 -10.40 1.83
N LYS A 92 8.70 -10.13 3.00
CA LYS A 92 9.33 -11.16 3.83
C LYS A 92 8.28 -12.01 4.59
N PRO A 93 8.62 -13.21 5.06
CA PRO A 93 7.68 -14.06 5.81
C PRO A 93 7.06 -13.39 7.04
N THR A 94 7.84 -12.68 7.86
CA THR A 94 7.36 -11.94 9.04
C THR A 94 6.39 -10.81 8.68
N GLN A 95 6.69 -10.09 7.60
CA GLN A 95 5.80 -9.07 7.04
C GLN A 95 4.50 -9.69 6.51
N ALA A 96 4.60 -10.84 5.81
CA ALA A 96 3.45 -11.57 5.30
C ALA A 96 2.55 -12.08 6.43
N THR A 97 3.11 -12.57 7.53
CA THR A 97 2.36 -12.96 8.73
C THR A 97 1.55 -11.78 9.26
N ILE A 98 2.15 -10.60 9.43
CA ILE A 98 1.41 -9.41 9.90
C ILE A 98 0.31 -9.00 8.91
N LEU A 99 0.59 -9.08 7.60
CA LEU A 99 -0.40 -8.77 6.56
C LEU A 99 -1.63 -9.70 6.63
N VAL A 100 -1.41 -10.99 6.89
CA VAL A 100 -2.48 -12.00 6.98
C VAL A 100 -3.21 -11.94 8.32
N ASP A 101 -2.48 -11.80 9.43
CA ASP A 101 -3.03 -11.99 10.78
C ASP A 101 -3.53 -10.69 11.41
N GLU A 102 -3.05 -9.52 10.95
CA GLU A 102 -3.39 -8.22 11.53
C GLU A 102 -4.06 -7.29 10.52
N VAL A 103 -3.44 -7.10 9.35
CA VAL A 103 -3.96 -6.14 8.34
C VAL A 103 -5.22 -6.67 7.68
N HIS A 104 -5.27 -7.94 7.26
CA HIS A 104 -6.44 -8.52 6.60
C HIS A 104 -7.69 -8.49 7.48
N PRO A 105 -7.69 -8.94 8.76
CA PRO A 105 -8.87 -8.85 9.63
C PRO A 105 -9.32 -7.40 9.85
N ALA A 106 -8.39 -6.47 10.02
CA ALA A 106 -8.70 -5.05 10.19
C ALA A 106 -9.33 -4.44 8.93
N ALA A 107 -8.85 -4.81 7.74
CA ALA A 107 -9.41 -4.40 6.46
C ALA A 107 -10.80 -5.02 6.25
N LYS A 108 -10.96 -6.32 6.51
CA LYS A 108 -12.27 -7.00 6.39
C LYS A 108 -13.32 -6.38 7.31
N ALA A 109 -12.95 -5.94 8.52
CA ALA A 109 -13.86 -5.28 9.45
C ALA A 109 -14.42 -3.93 8.95
N ILE A 110 -13.81 -3.34 7.91
CA ILE A 110 -14.31 -2.12 7.26
C ILE A 110 -14.96 -2.37 5.90
N GLU A 111 -15.10 -3.63 5.47
CA GLU A 111 -15.84 -3.99 4.26
C GLU A 111 -17.28 -3.47 4.33
N GLY A 112 -17.70 -2.72 3.31
CA GLY A 112 -19.07 -2.15 3.24
C GLY A 112 -19.33 -0.97 4.18
N VAL A 113 -18.34 -0.52 4.96
CA VAL A 113 -18.45 0.64 5.85
C VAL A 113 -18.15 1.92 5.06
N ASN A 114 -19.17 2.73 4.80
CA ASN A 114 -19.03 3.98 4.05
C ASN A 114 -18.10 5.01 4.70
N LYS A 115 -17.99 5.00 6.03
CA LYS A 115 -17.13 5.88 6.82
C LYS A 115 -16.51 5.12 7.99
N PRO A 116 -15.27 4.61 7.85
CA PRO A 116 -14.56 3.97 8.96
C PRO A 116 -14.42 4.93 10.14
N THR A 117 -14.59 4.42 11.36
CA THR A 117 -14.39 5.19 12.58
C THR A 117 -12.92 5.57 12.76
N LEU A 118 -12.62 6.58 13.59
CA LEU A 118 -11.24 6.95 13.91
C LEU A 118 -10.47 5.76 14.48
N GLN A 119 -11.11 4.94 15.31
CA GLN A 119 -10.50 3.74 15.89
C GLN A 119 -10.15 2.70 14.82
N GLN A 120 -11.04 2.45 13.85
CA GLN A 120 -10.76 1.52 12.74
C GLN A 120 -9.63 2.01 11.85
N LYS A 121 -9.58 3.33 11.58
CA LYS A 121 -8.46 3.94 10.83
C LYS A 121 -7.15 3.82 11.58
N GLN A 122 -7.16 4.07 12.88
CA GLN A 122 -5.96 3.95 13.72
C GLN A 122 -5.46 2.51 13.76
N GLN A 123 -6.36 1.53 13.93
CA GLN A 123 -6.00 0.12 13.91
C GLN A 123 -5.35 -0.30 12.58
N LEU A 124 -5.93 0.11 11.45
CA LEU A 124 -5.33 -0.14 10.13
C LEU A 124 -3.98 0.54 9.96
N HIS A 125 -3.86 1.79 10.42
CA HIS A 125 -2.60 2.52 10.41
C HIS A 125 -1.52 1.78 11.22
N ASP A 126 -1.85 1.35 12.43
CA ASP A 126 -0.91 0.69 13.34
C ASP A 126 -0.48 -0.68 12.81
N SER A 127 -1.43 -1.47 12.28
CA SER A 127 -1.10 -2.74 11.63
C SER A 127 -0.22 -2.55 10.40
N MET A 128 -0.49 -1.56 9.55
CA MET A 128 0.36 -1.25 8.39
C MET A 128 1.74 -0.72 8.81
N SER A 129 1.80 0.14 9.83
CA SER A 129 3.07 0.61 10.40
C SER A 129 3.90 -0.54 10.96
N LYS A 130 3.26 -1.55 11.56
CA LYS A 130 3.96 -2.75 12.03
C LYS A 130 4.62 -3.54 10.90
N VAL A 131 3.96 -3.67 9.74
CA VAL A 131 4.53 -4.35 8.55
C VAL A 131 5.85 -3.69 8.10
N VAL A 132 5.91 -2.37 8.15
CA VAL A 132 7.09 -1.62 7.72
C VAL A 132 8.14 -1.43 8.82
N ASN A 133 7.86 -1.87 10.05
CA ASN A 133 8.78 -1.75 11.19
C ASN A 133 9.31 -3.10 11.74
N VAL A 134 8.70 -4.24 11.38
CA VAL A 134 9.05 -5.56 11.94
C VAL A 134 10.48 -6.04 11.64
N ASP A 135 11.05 -5.67 10.49
CA ASP A 135 12.36 -6.15 10.02
C ASP A 135 13.36 -5.02 9.72
N VAL A 136 13.26 -3.92 10.49
CA VAL A 136 14.14 -2.75 10.36
C VAL A 136 15.50 -3.02 10.96
#